data_AF-A0AAW5N7K5-F1
#
_entry.id   AF-A0AAW5N7K5-F1
#
_cell.length_a   1.000
_cell.length_b   1.000
_cell.length_c   1.000
_cell.angle_alpha   90.00
_cell.angle_beta   90.00
_cell.angle_gamma   90.00
#
_symmetry.space_group_name_H-M   'P 1'
#
loop_
_entity.id
_entity.type
_entity.pdbx_description
1 polymer ?
#
loop_
_entity_poly.entity_id
_entity_poly.type
_entity_poly.pdbx_seq_one_letter_code
_entity_poly.pdbx_strand_id
1 'polypeptide(L)'
;MKTTVDKIVKAYAKLGDVKVTTLEDKEVMKVIRMRKAMRPVSEEFNAFLEDVKTKFKPEGFEDTVRKAQEEWGKMTNSERRTANELVTGYNRKVEEAAKDEAEKEVDIEFEPLSEDSLTKLMKENSLTVAEMEMLDF
;
A
#
# COMPACT_ATOMS: atom_id res chain seq x y z
N MET A 1 -16.18 -6.72 -10.59
CA MET A 1 -16.28 -5.36 -9.99
C MET A 1 -15.14 -4.51 -10.48
N LYS A 2 -15.44 -3.28 -10.89
CA LYS A 2 -14.48 -2.35 -11.47
C LYS A 2 -13.95 -1.37 -10.42
N THR A 3 -12.64 -1.29 -10.25
CA THR A 3 -11.95 -0.36 -9.33
C THR A 3 -10.53 -0.08 -9.83
N THR A 4 -9.76 0.76 -9.14
CA THR A 4 -8.35 1.05 -9.47
C THR A 4 -7.38 0.06 -8.85
N VAL A 5 -6.20 -0.10 -9.47
CA VAL A 5 -5.07 -0.87 -8.92
C VAL A 5 -4.70 -0.36 -7.51
N ASP A 6 -4.64 0.95 -7.31
CA ASP A 6 -4.34 1.56 -6.00
C ASP A 6 -5.29 1.09 -4.89
N LYS A 7 -6.62 1.10 -5.15
CA LYS A 7 -7.61 0.63 -4.17
C LYS A 7 -7.41 -0.86 -3.87
N ILE A 8 -7.09 -1.68 -4.87
CA ILE A 8 -6.83 -3.11 -4.69
C ILE A 8 -5.58 -3.35 -3.84
N VAL A 9 -4.47 -2.69 -4.14
CA VAL A 9 -3.21 -2.84 -3.41
C VAL A 9 -3.39 -2.46 -1.94
N LYS A 10 -4.05 -1.32 -1.68
CA LYS A 10 -4.34 -0.85 -0.31
C LYS A 10 -5.26 -1.81 0.43
N ALA A 11 -6.34 -2.27 -0.20
CA ALA A 11 -7.26 -3.23 0.41
C ALA A 11 -6.58 -4.59 0.68
N TYR A 12 -5.78 -5.09 -0.26
CA TYR A 12 -5.04 -6.35 -0.12
C TYR A 12 -4.08 -6.33 1.08
N ALA A 13 -3.33 -5.23 1.21
CA ALA A 13 -2.44 -5.00 2.35
C ALA A 13 -3.24 -4.94 3.65
N LYS A 14 -4.30 -4.13 3.69
CA LYS A 14 -5.14 -3.96 4.89
C LYS A 14 -5.77 -5.28 5.35
N LEU A 15 -6.35 -6.05 4.43
CA LEU A 15 -6.92 -7.38 4.73
C LEU A 15 -5.86 -8.39 5.18
N GLY A 16 -4.57 -8.16 4.91
CA GLY A 16 -3.48 -8.96 5.43
C GLY A 16 -3.24 -8.79 6.93
N ASP A 17 -3.57 -7.61 7.46
CA ASP A 17 -3.28 -7.23 8.85
C ASP A 17 -4.49 -7.37 9.78
N VAL A 18 -5.70 -7.55 9.25
CA VAL A 18 -6.91 -7.65 10.07
C VAL A 18 -7.00 -8.98 10.81
N LYS A 19 -7.38 -8.90 12.08
CA LYS A 19 -7.89 -10.02 12.87
C LYS A 19 -9.33 -10.31 12.45
N VAL A 20 -9.67 -11.59 12.45
CA VAL A 20 -10.96 -12.11 11.98
C VAL A 20 -11.63 -13.00 13.03
N THR A 21 -11.26 -12.87 14.31
CA THR A 21 -11.68 -13.81 15.37
C THR A 21 -13.16 -13.67 15.72
N THR A 22 -13.78 -12.53 15.41
CA THR A 22 -15.20 -12.27 15.63
C THR A 22 -16.10 -12.67 14.45
N LEU A 23 -15.50 -13.10 13.33
CA LEU A 23 -16.22 -13.54 12.14
C LEU A 23 -16.60 -15.02 12.21
N GLU A 24 -17.70 -15.37 11.56
CA GLU A 24 -18.02 -16.78 11.29
C GLU A 24 -17.04 -17.37 10.28
N ASP A 25 -16.71 -18.65 10.39
CA ASP A 25 -15.78 -19.35 9.48
C ASP A 25 -16.09 -19.13 8.00
N LYS A 26 -17.38 -19.07 7.64
CA LYS A 26 -17.81 -18.81 6.25
C LYS A 26 -17.35 -17.43 5.75
N GLU A 27 -17.41 -16.40 6.60
CA GLU A 27 -17.01 -15.03 6.26
C GLU A 27 -15.48 -14.91 6.30
N VAL A 28 -14.79 -15.62 7.20
CA VAL A 28 -13.32 -15.75 7.16
C VAL A 28 -12.86 -16.30 5.81
N MET A 29 -13.53 -17.33 5.29
CA MET A 29 -13.21 -17.88 3.98
C MET A 29 -13.46 -16.88 2.84
N LYS A 30 -14.43 -15.97 2.95
CA LYS A 30 -14.61 -14.87 1.98
C LYS A 30 -13.43 -13.92 1.99
N VAL A 31 -12.96 -13.48 3.16
CA VAL A 31 -11.76 -12.63 3.28
C VAL A 31 -10.56 -13.29 2.59
N ILE A 32 -10.35 -14.59 2.80
CA ILE A 32 -9.25 -15.33 2.15
C ILE A 32 -9.41 -15.35 0.63
N ARG A 33 -10.63 -15.59 0.12
CA ARG A 33 -10.91 -15.59 -1.33
C ARG A 33 -10.74 -14.20 -1.95
N MET A 34 -11.21 -13.15 -1.28
CA MET A 34 -10.99 -11.76 -1.68
C MET A 34 -9.49 -11.47 -1.82
N ARG A 35 -8.69 -11.76 -0.79
CA ARG A 35 -7.24 -11.58 -0.85
C ARG A 35 -6.58 -12.40 -1.95
N LYS A 36 -7.05 -13.62 -2.20
CA LYS A 36 -6.55 -14.46 -3.30
C LYS A 36 -6.83 -13.82 -4.65
N ALA A 37 -8.02 -13.25 -4.86
CA ALA A 37 -8.38 -12.57 -6.09
C ALA A 37 -7.57 -11.27 -6.30
N MET A 38 -7.29 -10.53 -5.22
CA MET A 38 -6.53 -9.27 -5.26
C MET A 38 -5.02 -9.46 -5.44
N ARG A 39 -4.51 -10.66 -5.12
CA ARG A 39 -3.08 -10.96 -5.09
C ARG A 39 -2.37 -10.70 -6.42
N PRO A 40 -2.84 -11.19 -7.58
CA PRO A 40 -2.12 -11.01 -8.84
C PRO A 40 -1.92 -9.53 -9.19
N VAL A 41 -2.97 -8.71 -9.03
CA VAL A 41 -2.92 -7.26 -9.25
C VAL A 41 -1.91 -6.60 -8.30
N SER A 42 -1.92 -7.02 -7.03
CA SER A 42 -1.01 -6.47 -6.02
C SER A 42 0.44 -6.85 -6.26
N GLU A 43 0.71 -8.11 -6.64
CA GLU A 43 2.06 -8.60 -6.94
C GLU A 43 2.62 -7.95 -8.21
N GLU A 44 1.80 -7.81 -9.26
CA GLU A 44 2.18 -7.15 -10.50
C GLU A 44 2.53 -5.67 -10.26
N PHE A 45 1.67 -4.93 -9.55
CA PHE A 45 1.94 -3.53 -9.23
C PHE A 45 3.19 -3.36 -8.35
N ASN A 46 3.37 -4.23 -7.34
CA ASN A 46 4.55 -4.17 -6.48
C ASN A 46 5.83 -4.47 -7.25
N ALA A 47 5.83 -5.45 -8.16
CA ALA A 47 6.98 -5.74 -9.02
C ALA A 47 7.32 -4.55 -9.92
N PHE A 48 6.31 -3.94 -10.54
CA PHE A 48 6.47 -2.71 -11.31
C PHE A 48 7.04 -1.56 -10.46
N LEU A 49 6.53 -1.37 -9.24
CA LEU A 49 6.97 -0.32 -8.34
C LEU A 49 8.44 -0.52 -7.92
N GLU A 50 8.87 -1.75 -7.67
CA GLU A 50 10.28 -2.06 -7.38
C GLU A 50 11.20 -1.80 -8.59
N ASP A 51 10.75 -2.08 -9.81
CA ASP A 51 11.46 -1.71 -11.03
C ASP A 51 11.62 -0.19 -11.17
N VAL A 52 10.54 0.57 -10.92
CA VAL A 52 10.54 2.03 -10.94
C VAL A 52 11.52 2.58 -9.89
N LYS A 53 11.42 2.11 -8.64
CA LYS A 53 12.32 2.49 -7.55
C LYS A 53 13.78 2.21 -7.90
N THR A 54 14.08 1.04 -8.45
CA THR A 54 15.44 0.64 -8.82
C THR A 54 16.00 1.53 -9.93
N LYS A 55 15.21 1.82 -10.97
CA LYS A 55 15.65 2.63 -12.12
C LYS A 55 15.81 4.10 -11.81
N PHE A 56 14.98 4.66 -10.92
CA PHE A 56 15.07 6.07 -10.54
C PHE A 56 16.00 6.34 -9.36
N LYS A 57 16.53 5.31 -8.71
CA LYS A 57 17.44 5.46 -7.56
C LYS A 57 18.71 6.23 -8.00
N PRO A 58 18.96 7.43 -7.45
CA PRO A 58 20.14 8.20 -7.81
C PRO A 58 21.41 7.61 -7.18
N GLU A 59 22.57 7.95 -7.75
CA GLU A 59 23.85 7.59 -7.18
C GLU A 59 24.02 8.14 -5.76
N GLY A 60 24.59 7.34 -4.85
CA GLY A 60 24.79 7.73 -3.45
C GLY A 60 23.51 7.85 -2.62
N PHE A 61 22.34 7.42 -3.15
CA PHE A 61 21.07 7.49 -2.42
C PHE A 61 21.10 6.75 -1.10
N GLU A 62 21.52 5.48 -1.12
CA GLU A 62 21.52 4.62 0.06
C GLU A 62 22.45 5.15 1.16
N ASP A 63 23.65 5.60 0.79
CA ASP A 63 24.59 6.21 1.72
C ASP A 63 24.06 7.53 2.30
N THR A 64 23.43 8.36 1.48
CA THR A 64 22.83 9.62 1.93
C THR A 64 21.68 9.37 2.90
N VAL A 65 20.80 8.43 2.60
CA VAL A 65 19.67 8.06 3.46
C VAL A 65 20.17 7.45 4.76
N ARG A 66 21.14 6.52 4.71
CA ARG A 66 21.73 5.89 5.89
C ARG A 66 22.40 6.93 6.79
N LYS A 67 23.24 7.80 6.23
CA LYS A 67 23.88 8.90 6.97
C LYS A 67 22.83 9.82 7.62
N ALA A 68 21.78 10.17 6.87
CA ALA A 68 20.69 10.99 7.39
C ALA A 68 19.96 10.31 8.56
N GLN A 69 19.72 9.00 8.50
CA GLN A 69 19.08 8.25 9.58
C GLN A 69 19.96 8.14 10.83
N GLU A 70 21.25 7.90 10.67
CA GLU A 70 22.20 7.66 11.76
C GLU A 70 22.70 8.96 12.41
N GLU A 71 22.89 10.02 11.62
CA GLU A 71 23.66 11.20 12.02
C GLU A 71 22.93 12.53 11.82
N TRP A 72 21.60 12.53 11.63
CA TRP A 72 20.81 13.74 11.36
C TRP A 72 21.19 14.93 12.26
N GLY A 73 21.28 14.69 13.58
CA GLY A 73 21.60 15.70 14.59
C GLY A 73 23.00 16.32 14.45
N LYS A 74 23.95 15.62 13.82
CA LYS A 74 25.34 16.05 13.61
C LYS A 74 25.56 16.70 12.24
N MET A 75 24.65 16.49 11.29
CA MET A 75 24.72 17.09 9.96
C MET A 75 24.54 18.61 10.01
N THR A 76 25.27 19.31 9.14
CA THR A 76 25.05 20.73 8.89
C THR A 76 23.70 20.97 8.22
N ASN A 77 23.18 22.20 8.30
CA ASN A 77 21.95 22.57 7.61
C ASN A 77 22.03 22.34 6.09
N SER A 78 23.20 22.56 5.48
CA SER A 78 23.39 22.30 4.05
C SER A 78 23.28 20.81 3.74
N GLU A 79 23.92 19.93 4.51
CA GLU A 79 23.85 18.49 4.29
C GLU A 79 22.43 17.95 4.47
N ARG A 80 21.70 18.42 5.50
CA ARG A 80 20.29 18.07 5.70
C ARG A 80 19.42 18.50 4.52
N ARG A 81 19.67 19.70 4.00
CA ARG A 81 18.96 20.22 2.83
C ARG A 81 19.22 19.34 1.60
N THR A 82 20.48 19.01 1.32
CA THR A 82 20.84 18.13 0.19
C THR A 82 20.20 16.75 0.33
N ALA A 83 20.24 16.15 1.53
CA ALA A 83 19.60 14.85 1.77
C ALA A 83 18.08 14.90 1.55
N ASN A 84 17.42 15.95 2.04
CA ASN A 84 15.99 16.15 1.81
C ASN A 84 15.67 16.34 0.32
N GLU A 85 16.41 17.19 -0.39
CA GLU A 85 16.22 17.43 -1.83
C GLU A 85 16.41 16.14 -2.64
N LEU A 86 17.39 15.31 -2.28
CA LEU A 86 17.62 14.01 -2.91
C LEU A 86 16.44 13.06 -2.69
N VAL A 87 15.97 12.92 -1.44
CA VAL A 87 14.86 12.03 -1.06
C VAL A 87 13.54 12.50 -1.68
N THR A 88 13.21 13.77 -1.54
CA THR A 88 11.99 14.35 -2.13
C THR A 88 12.01 14.24 -3.65
N GLY A 89 13.15 14.52 -4.28
CA GLY A 89 13.30 14.41 -5.73
C GLY A 89 13.14 12.98 -6.25
N TYR A 90 13.71 12.00 -5.53
CA TYR A 90 13.55 10.58 -5.83
C TYR A 90 12.08 10.13 -5.66
N ASN A 91 11.47 10.43 -4.51
CA ASN A 91 10.08 10.04 -4.23
C ASN A 91 9.11 10.60 -5.25
N ARG A 92 9.28 11.88 -5.64
CA ARG A 92 8.44 12.50 -6.68
C ARG A 92 8.54 11.76 -8.01
N LYS A 93 9.74 11.36 -8.45
CA LYS A 93 9.91 10.61 -9.70
C LYS A 93 9.24 9.23 -9.64
N VAL A 94 9.35 8.54 -8.51
CA VAL A 94 8.71 7.25 -8.30
C VAL A 94 7.19 7.40 -8.32
N GLU A 95 6.65 8.41 -7.63
CA GLU A 95 5.21 8.70 -7.60
C GLU A 95 4.67 9.05 -8.99
N GLU A 96 5.33 9.97 -9.70
CA GLU A 96 4.96 10.37 -11.06
C GLU A 96 4.98 9.18 -12.03
N ALA A 97 5.97 8.30 -11.94
CA ALA A 97 6.07 7.12 -12.78
C ALA A 97 5.05 6.02 -12.42
N ALA A 98 4.63 5.93 -11.16
CA ALA A 98 3.68 4.92 -10.71
C ALA A 98 2.23 5.34 -10.81
N LYS A 99 1.95 6.64 -11.00
CA LYS A 99 0.61 7.20 -11.03
C LYS A 99 -0.29 6.52 -12.05
N ASP A 100 0.14 6.48 -13.31
CA ASP A 100 -0.69 5.92 -14.39
C ASP A 100 -0.99 4.44 -14.16
N GLU A 101 -0.02 3.68 -13.62
CA GLU A 101 -0.20 2.27 -13.28
C GLU A 101 -1.18 2.08 -12.11
N ALA A 102 -1.09 2.94 -11.10
CA ALA A 102 -1.95 2.91 -9.91
C ALA A 102 -3.41 3.28 -10.23
N GLU A 103 -3.62 4.17 -11.20
CA GLU A 103 -4.94 4.65 -11.64
C GLU A 103 -5.61 3.72 -12.66
N LYS A 104 -4.92 2.68 -13.17
CA LYS A 104 -5.53 1.70 -14.08
C LYS A 104 -6.74 1.05 -13.44
N GLU A 105 -7.82 0.97 -14.23
CA GLU A 105 -9.01 0.23 -13.84
C GLU A 105 -8.79 -1.28 -14.05
N VAL A 106 -9.18 -2.06 -13.06
CA VAL A 106 -9.15 -3.52 -13.08
C VAL A 106 -10.52 -4.07 -12.73
N ASP A 107 -10.85 -5.21 -13.31
CA ASP A 107 -12.04 -5.97 -12.95
C ASP A 107 -11.65 -7.19 -12.11
N ILE A 108 -12.22 -7.29 -10.92
CA ILE A 108 -12.00 -8.37 -9.98
C ILE A 108 -13.32 -8.94 -9.48
N GLU A 109 -13.39 -10.26 -9.31
CA GLU A 109 -14.58 -10.95 -8.84
C GLU A 109 -14.30 -11.68 -7.53
N PHE A 110 -15.12 -11.39 -6.52
CA PHE A 110 -15.20 -12.11 -5.26
C PHE A 110 -16.57 -11.85 -4.61
N GLU A 111 -16.94 -12.69 -3.65
CA GLU A 111 -18.15 -12.49 -2.87
C GLU A 111 -17.90 -11.38 -1.82
N PRO A 112 -18.77 -10.35 -1.74
CA PRO A 112 -18.61 -9.29 -0.76
C PRO A 112 -18.88 -9.79 0.66
N LEU A 113 -18.30 -9.08 1.63
CA LEU A 113 -18.60 -9.29 3.04
C LEU A 113 -19.98 -8.72 3.38
N SER A 114 -20.64 -9.35 4.35
CA SER A 114 -21.85 -8.76 4.93
C SER A 114 -21.54 -7.49 5.72
N GLU A 115 -22.50 -6.56 5.82
CA GLU A 115 -22.37 -5.34 6.64
C GLU A 115 -22.03 -5.66 8.11
N ASP A 116 -22.60 -6.74 8.66
CA ASP A 116 -22.28 -7.23 10.01
C ASP A 116 -20.81 -7.64 10.12
N SER A 117 -20.28 -8.34 9.10
CA SER A 117 -18.88 -8.74 9.06
C SER A 117 -17.93 -7.55 8.91
N LEU A 118 -18.26 -6.59 8.05
CA LEU A 118 -17.50 -5.34 7.94
C LEU A 118 -17.49 -4.57 9.28
N THR A 119 -18.63 -4.51 9.97
CA THR A 119 -18.76 -3.85 11.28
C THR A 119 -17.94 -4.56 12.36
N LYS A 120 -17.95 -5.90 12.36
CA LYS A 120 -17.13 -6.74 13.25
C LYS A 120 -15.64 -6.50 13.01
N LEU A 121 -15.20 -6.53 11.75
CA LEU A 121 -13.82 -6.19 11.37
C LEU A 121 -13.43 -4.79 11.83
N MET A 122 -14.32 -3.81 11.63
CA MET A 122 -14.08 -2.42 12.05
C MET A 122 -13.82 -2.32 13.55
N LYS A 123 -14.70 -2.92 14.37
CA LYS A 123 -14.59 -2.88 15.83
C LYS A 123 -13.40 -3.67 16.35
N GLU A 124 -13.15 -4.86 15.81
CA GLU A 124 -12.06 -5.74 16.24
C GLU A 124 -10.67 -5.15 15.93
N ASN A 125 -10.56 -4.39 14.83
CA ASN A 125 -9.29 -3.86 14.33
C ASN A 125 -9.15 -2.35 14.47
N SER A 126 -10.12 -1.69 15.13
CA SER A 126 -10.17 -0.23 15.27
C SER A 126 -10.04 0.50 13.92
N LEU A 127 -10.70 -0.02 12.89
CA LEU A 127 -10.66 0.59 11.54
C LEU A 127 -11.42 1.91 11.54
N THR A 128 -10.90 2.87 10.80
CA THR A 128 -11.62 4.10 10.47
C THR A 128 -12.72 3.82 9.45
N VAL A 129 -13.68 4.75 9.33
CA VAL A 129 -14.75 4.65 8.31
C VAL A 129 -14.17 4.61 6.90
N ALA A 130 -13.14 5.42 6.61
CA ALA A 130 -12.48 5.42 5.30
C ALA A 130 -11.82 4.07 4.98
N GLU A 131 -11.25 3.39 5.97
CA GLU A 131 -10.71 2.04 5.79
C GLU A 131 -11.81 1.00 5.59
N MET A 132 -12.98 1.18 6.21
CA MET A 132 -14.14 0.33 6.00
C MET A 132 -14.70 0.50 4.58
N GLU A 133 -14.89 1.72 4.10
CA GLU A 133 -15.34 2.04 2.74
C GLU A 133 -14.35 1.55 1.66
N MET A 134 -13.06 1.49 1.99
CA MET A 134 -12.05 0.91 1.10
C MET A 134 -12.24 -0.61 0.92
N LEU A 135 -12.70 -1.30 1.97
CA LEU A 135 -12.96 -2.74 1.99
C LEU A 135 -14.40 -3.08 1.56
N ASP A 136 -15.25 -2.07 1.44
CA ASP A 136 -16.58 -2.17 0.87
C ASP A 136 -16.47 -2.07 -0.66
N PHE A 137 -16.90 -3.15 -1.30
CA PHE A 137 -16.58 -3.52 -2.68
C PHE A 137 -17.88 -3.99 -3.35
#